data_AF-A0A401UWH1-F1
#
_entry.id   AF-A0A401UWH1-F1
#
_cell.length_a   1.000
_cell.length_b   1.000
_cell.length_c   1.000
_cell.angle_alpha   90.00
_cell.angle_beta   90.00
_cell.angle_gamma   90.00
#
_symmetry.space_group_name_H-M   'P 1'
#
loop_
_entity.id
_entity.type
_entity.pdbx_description
1 polymer ?
#
loop_
_entity_poly.entity_id
_entity_poly.type
_entity_poly.pdbx_seq_one_letter_code
_entity_poly.pdbx_strand_id
1 'polypeptide(L)'
;MRMVTISCSCGSVCDSRRNPLRGLDVAARLDAVRSAFAVHDGFLTLELDAAWHPGGDEPGPACVVLVDLDELDACDGLSAEDAASVRAALRGIRVAGRTMPGPVVVDGTWFRVAPAQGFVPHVTYVVHDADGTVLEVDEPLVERDLLAELVDEFGRSGRPGLVRLDAVAARRSLAGALDEARRAVAVAVA
;
A
#
# COMPACT_ATOMS: atom_id res chain seq x y z
N MET A 1 3.79 17.61 -21.41
CA MET A 1 4.52 17.42 -20.14
C MET A 1 3.49 17.06 -19.09
N ARG A 2 3.57 15.86 -18.51
CA ARG A 2 2.70 15.50 -17.39
C ARG A 2 3.16 16.19 -16.11
N MET A 3 2.21 16.38 -15.20
CA MET A 3 2.47 16.95 -13.88
C MET A 3 2.43 15.80 -12.88
N VAL A 4 3.33 15.84 -11.91
CA VAL A 4 3.38 14.91 -10.78
C VAL A 4 2.86 15.62 -9.54
N THR A 5 2.16 14.89 -8.68
CA THR A 5 1.65 15.45 -7.42
C THR A 5 2.71 15.28 -6.34
N ILE A 6 3.06 16.37 -5.66
CA ILE A 6 3.94 16.35 -4.49
C ILE A 6 3.11 16.75 -3.28
N SER A 7 3.14 15.94 -2.24
CA SER A 7 2.44 16.18 -0.99
C SER A 7 3.41 16.14 0.19
N CYS A 8 3.09 16.89 1.25
CA CYS A 8 3.87 16.88 2.48
C CYS A 8 2.99 16.59 3.69
N SER A 9 3.54 15.92 4.71
CA SER A 9 2.86 15.63 5.97
C SER A 9 2.35 16.88 6.72
N CYS A 10 2.84 18.08 6.39
CA CYS A 10 2.33 19.36 6.89
C CYS A 10 1.00 19.80 6.24
N GLY A 11 0.49 19.06 5.25
CA GLY A 11 -0.73 19.36 4.51
C GLY A 11 -0.52 20.17 3.23
N SER A 12 0.71 20.58 2.92
CA SER A 12 1.02 21.29 1.68
C SER A 12 1.05 20.33 0.49
N VAL A 13 0.47 20.75 -0.64
CA VAL A 13 0.40 19.96 -1.89
C VAL A 13 0.68 20.89 -3.08
N CYS A 14 1.41 20.42 -4.08
CA CYS A 14 1.55 21.10 -5.36
C CYS A 14 1.68 20.14 -6.53
N ASP A 15 1.42 20.66 -7.73
CA ASP A 15 1.73 19.98 -8.99
C ASP A 15 3.08 20.47 -9.52
N SER A 16 3.92 19.54 -9.94
CA SER A 16 5.25 19.83 -10.49
C SER A 16 5.41 19.23 -11.88
N ARG A 17 6.05 19.97 -12.79
CA ARG A 17 6.52 19.42 -14.08
C ARG A 17 7.89 18.73 -13.98
N ARG A 18 8.55 18.87 -12.82
CA ARG A 18 9.85 18.22 -12.54
C ARG A 18 9.56 16.79 -12.08
N ASN A 19 10.10 15.82 -12.82
CA ASN A 19 10.08 14.41 -12.47
C ASN A 19 11.44 14.06 -11.82
N PRO A 20 11.47 13.60 -10.55
CA PRO A 20 12.71 13.30 -9.83
C PRO A 20 13.46 12.09 -10.40
N LEU A 21 12.82 11.23 -11.19
CA LEU A 21 13.47 10.11 -11.87
C LEU A 21 14.10 10.49 -13.21
N ARG A 22 13.80 11.70 -13.72
CA ARG A 22 14.32 12.13 -15.02
C ARG A 22 15.84 12.34 -14.94
N GLY A 23 16.55 11.77 -15.90
CA GLY A 23 18.02 11.83 -15.97
C GLY A 23 18.73 10.74 -15.16
N LEU A 24 18.00 9.98 -14.33
CA LEU A 24 18.52 8.77 -13.71
C LEU A 24 18.60 7.64 -14.73
N ASP A 25 19.65 6.83 -14.62
CA ASP A 25 19.80 5.59 -15.36
C ASP A 25 18.85 4.50 -14.85
N VAL A 26 18.79 3.38 -15.58
CA VAL A 26 17.90 2.27 -15.23
C VAL A 26 18.19 1.68 -13.85
N ALA A 27 19.46 1.61 -13.44
CA ALA A 27 19.86 1.02 -12.18
C ALA A 27 19.39 1.87 -10.98
N ALA A 28 19.58 3.18 -11.06
CA ALA A 28 19.12 4.14 -10.06
C ALA A 28 17.58 4.19 -9.98
N ARG A 29 16.88 4.08 -11.11
CA ARG A 29 15.40 3.98 -11.09
C ARG A 29 14.92 2.70 -10.45
N LEU A 30 15.54 1.56 -10.77
CA LEU A 30 15.20 0.29 -10.12
C LEU A 30 15.47 0.34 -8.62
N ASP A 31 16.50 1.07 -8.18
CA ASP A 31 16.78 1.29 -6.77
C ASP A 31 15.71 2.15 -6.10
N ALA A 32 15.34 3.28 -6.70
CA ALA A 32 14.24 4.12 -6.24
C ALA A 32 12.92 3.34 -6.17
N VAL A 33 12.65 2.50 -7.17
CA VAL A 33 11.47 1.63 -7.19
C VAL A 33 11.52 0.64 -6.03
N ARG A 34 12.68 0.05 -5.68
CA ARG A 34 12.84 -0.87 -4.53
C ARG A 34 12.66 -0.18 -3.18
N SER A 35 13.21 1.03 -3.02
CA SER A 35 13.16 1.81 -1.78
C SER A 35 11.92 2.70 -1.67
N ALA A 36 11.05 2.69 -2.66
CA ALA A 36 9.80 3.44 -2.69
C ALA A 36 8.98 3.21 -1.41
N PHE A 37 8.34 4.28 -0.96
CA PHE A 37 7.42 4.26 0.17
C PHE A 37 6.27 3.28 -0.10
N ALA A 38 5.72 3.34 -1.30
CA ALA A 38 4.72 2.39 -1.79
C ALA A 38 4.87 2.15 -3.30
N VAL A 39 4.50 0.95 -3.74
CA VAL A 39 4.26 0.60 -5.15
C VAL A 39 2.95 -0.16 -5.22
N HIS A 40 2.11 0.18 -6.19
CA HIS A 40 0.81 -0.46 -6.39
C HIS A 40 0.40 -0.36 -7.86
N ASP A 41 0.39 -1.51 -8.55
CA ASP A 41 -0.17 -1.67 -9.90
C ASP A 41 0.28 -0.61 -10.91
N GLY A 42 1.60 -0.41 -11.05
CA GLY A 42 2.17 0.55 -12.00
C GLY A 42 2.30 1.97 -11.47
N PHE A 43 1.84 2.24 -10.24
CA PHE A 43 2.08 3.48 -9.52
C PHE A 43 3.17 3.28 -8.47
N LEU A 44 3.95 4.33 -8.21
CA LEU A 44 4.87 4.38 -7.10
C LEU A 44 4.79 5.71 -6.35
N THR A 45 5.05 5.66 -5.05
CA THR A 45 5.18 6.82 -4.18
C THR A 45 6.61 6.84 -3.65
N LEU A 46 7.36 7.91 -3.94
CA LEU A 46 8.73 8.10 -3.44
C LEU A 46 8.75 9.13 -2.33
N GLU A 47 9.57 8.89 -1.31
CA GLU A 47 9.97 9.92 -0.38
C GLU A 47 11.07 10.80 -1.01
N LEU A 48 10.85 12.11 -0.99
CA LEU A 48 11.76 13.11 -1.51
C LEU A 48 12.41 13.90 -0.37
N ASP A 49 13.53 14.53 -0.67
CA ASP A 49 14.15 15.47 0.24
C ASP A 49 13.29 16.74 0.43
N ALA A 50 13.58 17.46 1.52
CA ALA A 50 12.89 18.70 1.88
C ALA A 50 12.98 19.80 0.81
N ALA A 51 13.95 19.78 -0.10
CA ALA A 51 14.05 20.79 -1.17
C ALA A 51 12.96 20.62 -2.25
N TRP A 52 12.22 19.51 -2.24
CA TRP A 52 11.03 19.30 -3.06
C TRP A 52 9.73 19.76 -2.39
N HIS A 53 9.80 20.32 -1.17
CA HIS A 53 8.63 20.74 -0.42
C HIS A 53 7.72 21.69 -1.23
N PRO A 54 6.38 21.49 -1.22
CA PRO A 54 5.44 22.31 -2.00
C PRO A 54 5.32 23.77 -1.56
N GLY A 55 5.59 24.06 -0.29
CA GLY A 55 5.53 25.41 0.29
C GLY A 55 6.82 26.19 0.10
N GLY A 56 6.72 27.51 0.00
CA GLY A 56 7.88 28.42 -0.03
C GLY A 56 8.57 28.61 1.32
N ASP A 57 7.92 28.19 2.41
CA ASP A 57 8.49 28.19 3.76
C ASP A 57 9.41 26.99 3.97
N GLU A 58 10.41 27.15 4.84
CA GLU A 58 11.36 26.09 5.17
C GLU A 58 10.61 24.90 5.79
N PRO A 59 10.66 23.70 5.19
CA PRO A 59 10.00 22.52 5.74
C PRO A 59 10.58 22.24 7.13
N GLY A 60 9.69 21.97 8.10
CA GLY A 60 10.13 21.52 9.40
C GLY A 60 10.95 20.22 9.28
N PRO A 61 11.89 19.94 10.20
CA PRO A 61 12.81 18.80 10.13
C PRO A 61 12.13 17.41 10.19
N ALA A 62 10.81 17.36 10.45
CA ALA A 62 10.00 16.15 10.45
C ALA A 62 9.01 16.07 9.26
N CYS A 63 9.12 16.97 8.29
CA CYS A 63 8.28 16.94 7.09
C CYS A 63 8.67 15.77 6.20
N VAL A 64 7.71 14.87 5.96
CA VAL A 64 7.84 13.80 4.96
C VAL A 64 7.27 14.36 3.66
N VAL A 65 8.07 14.39 2.60
CA VAL A 65 7.66 14.86 1.27
C VAL A 65 7.50 13.65 0.37
N LEU A 66 6.32 13.44 -0.17
CA LEU A 66 6.01 12.32 -1.06
C LEU A 66 5.69 12.81 -2.46
N VAL A 67 6.09 12.04 -3.47
CA VAL A 67 5.68 12.25 -4.85
C VAL A 67 5.05 10.98 -5.41
N ASP A 68 3.89 11.15 -6.05
CA ASP A 68 3.21 10.07 -6.74
C ASP A 68 3.54 10.10 -8.23
N LEU A 69 3.97 8.95 -8.74
CA LEU A 69 4.44 8.76 -10.12
C LEU A 69 3.73 7.56 -10.73
N ASP A 70 3.40 7.64 -12.02
CA ASP A 70 2.92 6.49 -12.78
C ASP A 70 4.04 5.79 -13.56
N GLU A 71 3.72 4.67 -14.20
CA GLU A 71 4.63 3.89 -15.02
C GLU A 71 5.29 4.74 -16.13
N LEU A 72 4.56 5.69 -16.70
CA LEU A 72 5.04 6.53 -17.79
C LEU A 72 6.05 7.56 -17.27
N ASP A 73 5.80 8.14 -16.10
CA ASP A 73 6.77 9.01 -15.42
C ASP A 73 8.03 8.22 -15.03
N ALA A 74 7.87 7.00 -14.52
CA ALA A 74 8.99 6.14 -14.13
C ALA A 74 9.84 5.67 -15.32
N CYS A 75 9.26 5.57 -16.52
CA CYS A 75 9.95 5.12 -17.72
C CYS A 75 10.41 6.26 -18.64
N ASP A 76 10.11 7.52 -18.31
CA ASP A 76 10.38 8.68 -19.18
C ASP A 76 11.86 8.77 -19.57
N GLY A 77 12.15 8.80 -20.88
CA GLY A 77 13.52 8.90 -21.43
C GLY A 77 14.35 7.61 -21.41
N LEU A 78 13.81 6.48 -20.96
CA LEU A 78 14.49 5.19 -21.05
C LEU A 78 14.39 4.55 -22.44
N SER A 79 15.34 3.64 -22.74
CA SER A 79 15.20 2.72 -23.87
C SER A 79 14.00 1.79 -23.65
N ALA A 80 13.50 1.15 -24.72
CA ALA A 80 12.37 0.22 -24.60
C ALA A 80 12.70 -0.99 -23.70
N GLU A 81 13.94 -1.46 -23.74
CA GLU A 81 14.43 -2.57 -22.91
C GLU A 81 14.49 -2.17 -21.44
N ASP A 82 15.13 -1.05 -21.12
CA ASP A 82 15.23 -0.53 -19.75
C ASP A 82 13.85 -0.20 -19.16
N ALA A 83 12.98 0.39 -19.98
CA ALA A 83 11.60 0.66 -19.58
C ALA A 83 10.88 -0.65 -19.25
N ALA A 84 11.07 -1.73 -20.01
CA ALA A 84 10.46 -3.02 -19.70
C ALA A 84 10.90 -3.57 -18.33
N SER A 85 12.18 -3.38 -17.95
CA SER A 85 12.68 -3.76 -16.62
C SER A 85 12.03 -2.95 -15.50
N VAL A 86 11.90 -1.62 -15.67
CA VAL A 86 11.23 -0.75 -14.69
C VAL A 86 9.75 -1.11 -14.56
N ARG A 87 9.05 -1.32 -15.69
CA ARG A 87 7.65 -1.77 -15.69
C ARG A 87 7.47 -3.07 -14.93
N ALA A 88 8.38 -4.04 -15.13
CA ALA A 88 8.31 -5.31 -14.41
C ALA A 88 8.47 -5.11 -12.89
N ALA A 89 9.36 -4.20 -12.46
CA ALA A 89 9.56 -3.88 -11.04
C ALA A 89 8.38 -3.12 -10.40
N LEU A 90 7.56 -2.44 -11.20
CA LEU A 90 6.35 -1.74 -10.77
C LEU A 90 5.11 -2.63 -10.67
N ARG A 91 5.20 -3.89 -11.10
CA ARG A 91 4.11 -4.85 -10.97
C ARG A 91 3.97 -5.33 -9.53
N GLY A 92 2.73 -5.51 -9.11
CA GLY A 92 2.38 -5.97 -7.77
C GLY A 92 2.36 -4.83 -6.76
N ILE A 93 2.48 -5.21 -5.49
CA ILE A 93 2.24 -4.31 -4.38
C ILE A 93 3.43 -4.38 -3.42
N ARG A 94 4.00 -3.23 -3.07
CA ARG A 94 5.07 -3.09 -2.08
C ARG A 94 4.79 -1.92 -1.15
N VAL A 95 5.06 -2.10 0.14
CA VAL A 95 4.94 -1.05 1.16
C VAL A 95 6.18 -1.11 2.04
N ALA A 96 6.86 0.03 2.20
CA ALA A 96 8.12 0.13 2.96
C ALA A 96 9.14 -0.96 2.56
N GLY A 97 9.30 -1.19 1.25
CA GLY A 97 10.22 -2.20 0.70
C GLY A 97 9.76 -3.67 0.80
N ARG A 98 8.66 -3.97 1.49
CA ARG A 98 8.13 -5.33 1.61
C ARG A 98 7.11 -5.64 0.51
N THR A 99 7.28 -6.77 -0.17
CA THR A 99 6.29 -7.32 -1.11
C THR A 99 5.06 -7.80 -0.38
N MET A 100 3.90 -7.30 -0.82
CA MET A 100 2.60 -7.73 -0.33
C MET A 100 2.08 -8.90 -1.17
N PRO A 101 1.29 -9.81 -0.58
CA PRO A 101 0.63 -10.86 -1.33
C PRO A 101 -0.33 -10.28 -2.37
N GLY A 102 -0.46 -10.97 -3.51
CA GLY A 102 -1.44 -10.61 -4.53
C GLY A 102 -2.88 -10.87 -4.06
N PRO A 103 -3.88 -10.35 -4.78
CA PRO A 103 -5.28 -10.59 -4.44
C PRO A 103 -5.63 -12.08 -4.52
N VAL A 104 -6.44 -12.54 -3.57
CA VAL A 104 -6.91 -13.93 -3.46
C VAL A 104 -8.43 -13.95 -3.66
N VAL A 105 -8.94 -14.92 -4.40
CA VAL A 105 -10.38 -15.11 -4.60
C VAL A 105 -10.78 -16.48 -4.10
N VAL A 106 -11.73 -16.53 -3.15
CA VAL A 106 -12.30 -17.78 -2.59
C VAL A 106 -13.81 -17.69 -2.65
N ASP A 107 -14.45 -18.62 -3.36
CA ASP A 107 -15.92 -18.70 -3.48
C ASP A 107 -16.58 -17.37 -3.89
N GLY A 108 -15.96 -16.63 -4.81
CA GLY A 108 -16.42 -15.32 -5.28
C GLY A 108 -16.14 -14.15 -4.33
N THR A 109 -15.53 -14.41 -3.18
CA THR A 109 -15.07 -13.38 -2.22
C THR A 109 -13.62 -13.02 -2.54
N TRP A 110 -13.36 -11.72 -2.72
CA TRP A 110 -12.06 -11.15 -3.06
C TRP A 110 -11.38 -10.60 -1.81
N PHE A 111 -10.15 -11.00 -1.59
CA PHE A 111 -9.29 -10.57 -0.50
C PHE A 111 -8.10 -9.83 -1.11
N ARG A 112 -7.85 -8.60 -0.68
CA ARG A 112 -6.69 -7.83 -1.13
C ARG A 112 -6.07 -7.06 0.01
N VAL A 113 -4.80 -6.74 -0.16
CA VAL A 113 -4.06 -5.77 0.64
C VAL A 113 -3.50 -4.72 -0.31
N ALA A 114 -3.58 -3.44 0.06
CA ALA A 114 -3.04 -2.34 -0.72
C ALA A 114 -2.34 -1.33 0.21
N PRO A 115 -1.46 -0.45 -0.28
CA PRO A 115 -0.94 0.65 0.52
C PRO A 115 -2.09 1.54 1.00
N ALA A 116 -2.06 1.94 2.25
CA ALA A 116 -3.01 2.91 2.79
C ALA A 116 -2.73 4.32 2.26
N GLN A 117 -3.73 5.20 2.29
CA GLN A 117 -3.54 6.61 1.97
C GLN A 117 -3.02 7.36 3.21
N GLY A 118 -1.71 7.61 3.26
CA GLY A 118 -1.12 8.38 4.35
C GLY A 118 0.41 8.47 4.31
N PHE A 119 0.97 9.32 5.17
CA PHE A 119 2.43 9.52 5.35
C PHE A 119 3.06 8.52 6.32
N VAL A 120 2.44 7.35 6.51
CA VAL A 120 2.89 6.28 7.39
C VAL A 120 2.80 4.94 6.66
N PRO A 121 3.71 3.98 6.95
CA PRO A 121 3.74 2.67 6.27
C PRO A 121 2.58 1.80 6.75
N HIS A 122 1.37 2.14 6.33
CA HIS A 122 0.13 1.47 6.60
C HIS A 122 -0.34 0.70 5.37
N VAL A 123 -1.17 -0.30 5.62
CA VAL A 123 -1.83 -1.10 4.60
C VAL A 123 -3.32 -1.13 4.87
N THR A 124 -4.10 -1.20 3.80
CA THR A 124 -5.54 -1.43 3.87
C THR A 124 -5.83 -2.86 3.41
N TYR A 125 -6.36 -3.67 4.34
CA TYR A 125 -6.92 -4.98 4.03
C TYR A 125 -8.38 -4.80 3.64
N VAL A 126 -8.76 -5.33 2.49
CA VAL A 126 -10.13 -5.21 1.98
C VAL A 126 -10.65 -6.57 1.54
N VAL A 127 -11.86 -6.89 2.02
CA VAL A 127 -12.60 -8.06 1.59
C VAL A 127 -13.92 -7.63 0.97
N HIS A 128 -14.16 -8.07 -0.26
CA HIS A 128 -15.39 -7.80 -1.00
C HIS A 128 -16.04 -9.11 -1.46
N ASP A 129 -17.35 -9.17 -1.42
CA ASP A 129 -18.15 -10.23 -2.06
C ASP A 129 -19.14 -9.61 -3.08
N ALA A 130 -20.10 -10.42 -3.56
CA ALA A 130 -21.11 -9.97 -4.51
C ALA A 130 -22.07 -8.90 -3.92
N ASP A 131 -22.21 -8.83 -2.60
CA ASP A 131 -23.09 -7.89 -1.90
C ASP A 131 -22.35 -6.58 -1.51
N GLY A 132 -21.02 -6.55 -1.59
CA GLY A 132 -20.20 -5.36 -1.40
C GLY A 132 -19.00 -5.57 -0.49
N THR A 133 -18.52 -4.50 0.15
CA THR A 133 -17.44 -4.56 1.14
C THR A 133 -17.91 -5.27 2.41
N VAL A 134 -17.18 -6.30 2.81
CA VAL A 134 -17.43 -7.07 4.04
C VAL A 134 -16.51 -6.63 5.17
N LEU A 135 -15.27 -6.29 4.83
CA LEU A 135 -14.24 -5.85 5.76
C LEU A 135 -13.33 -4.84 5.07
N GLU A 136 -13.04 -3.73 5.74
CA GLU A 136 -12.06 -2.74 5.29
C GLU A 136 -11.32 -2.17 6.50
N VAL A 137 -10.05 -2.54 6.64
CA VAL A 137 -9.25 -2.18 7.82
C VAL A 137 -7.93 -1.58 7.37
N ASP A 138 -7.68 -0.34 7.78
CA ASP A 138 -6.39 0.35 7.70
C ASP A 138 -5.62 0.12 9.00
N GLU A 139 -4.40 -0.39 8.91
CA GLU A 139 -3.52 -0.52 10.07
C GLU A 139 -2.03 -0.47 9.69
N PRO A 140 -1.13 -0.25 10.68
CA PRO A 140 0.30 -0.31 10.45
C PRO A 140 0.73 -1.64 9.83
N LEU A 141 1.70 -1.59 8.92
CA LEU A 141 2.29 -2.80 8.37
C LEU A 141 2.93 -3.65 9.49
N VAL A 142 2.41 -4.87 9.69
CA VAL A 142 2.93 -5.84 10.66
C VAL A 142 3.59 -7.03 9.95
N GLU A 143 4.56 -7.70 10.58
CA GLU A 143 5.26 -8.85 9.98
C GLU A 143 4.33 -10.03 9.62
N ARG A 144 3.22 -10.17 10.35
CA ARG A 144 2.23 -11.24 10.23
C ARG A 144 1.51 -11.22 8.87
N ASP A 145 1.21 -12.40 8.32
CA ASP A 145 0.49 -12.53 7.05
C ASP A 145 -1.03 -12.50 7.27
N LEU A 146 -1.55 -11.30 7.55
CA LEU A 146 -2.95 -11.14 7.90
C LEU A 146 -3.91 -11.43 6.73
N LEU A 147 -3.45 -11.35 5.48
CA LEU A 147 -4.29 -11.69 4.32
C LEU A 147 -4.57 -13.21 4.30
N ALA A 148 -3.55 -14.03 4.48
CA ALA A 148 -3.72 -15.48 4.60
C ALA A 148 -4.64 -15.84 5.77
N GLU A 149 -4.49 -15.14 6.90
CA GLU A 149 -5.31 -15.40 8.08
C GLU A 149 -6.78 -14.98 7.94
N LEU A 150 -7.06 -13.93 7.17
CA LEU A 150 -8.41 -13.54 6.78
C LEU A 150 -9.05 -14.63 5.90
N VAL A 151 -8.30 -15.17 4.94
CA VAL A 151 -8.75 -16.30 4.11
C VAL A 151 -9.05 -17.52 4.97
N ASP A 152 -8.19 -17.83 5.94
CA ASP A 152 -8.40 -18.94 6.88
C ASP A 152 -9.62 -18.73 7.78
N GLU A 153 -9.88 -17.50 8.23
CA GLU A 153 -11.11 -17.19 8.99
C GLU A 153 -12.35 -17.34 8.11
N PHE A 154 -12.30 -16.89 6.86
CA PHE A 154 -13.41 -17.08 5.93
C PHE A 154 -13.71 -18.56 5.69
N GLY A 155 -12.69 -19.39 5.52
CA GLY A 155 -12.87 -20.84 5.38
C GLY A 155 -13.50 -21.50 6.62
N ARG A 156 -13.29 -20.94 7.82
CA ARG A 156 -13.81 -21.48 9.08
C ARG A 156 -15.22 -20.99 9.41
N SER A 157 -15.45 -19.69 9.26
CA SER A 157 -16.64 -19.00 9.80
C SER A 157 -17.49 -18.33 8.72
N GLY A 158 -17.03 -18.35 7.47
CA GLY A 158 -17.67 -17.68 6.34
C GLY A 158 -17.77 -16.17 6.50
N ARG A 159 -18.65 -15.58 5.69
CA ARG A 159 -18.96 -14.14 5.70
C ARG A 159 -19.34 -13.59 7.09
N PRO A 160 -20.19 -14.27 7.92
CA PRO A 160 -20.53 -13.74 9.25
C PRO A 160 -19.32 -13.59 10.17
N GLY A 161 -18.30 -14.45 10.03
CA GLY A 161 -17.03 -14.33 10.75
C GLY A 161 -16.27 -13.05 10.39
N LEU A 162 -16.18 -12.75 9.09
CA LEU A 162 -15.52 -11.53 8.59
C LEU A 162 -16.23 -10.24 9.05
N VAL A 163 -17.56 -10.21 9.00
CA VAL A 163 -18.35 -9.06 9.51
C VAL A 163 -18.10 -8.84 11.00
N ARG A 164 -17.97 -9.92 11.78
CA ARG A 164 -17.64 -9.80 13.20
C ARG A 164 -16.21 -9.30 13.40
N LEU A 165 -15.26 -9.79 12.61
CA LEU A 165 -13.88 -9.32 12.64
C LEU A 165 -13.79 -7.82 12.37
N ASP A 166 -14.48 -7.33 11.34
CA ASP A 166 -14.51 -5.90 10.99
C ASP A 166 -14.98 -5.04 12.18
N ALA A 167 -16.08 -5.43 12.83
CA ALA A 167 -16.62 -4.75 14.00
C ALA A 167 -15.69 -4.75 15.23
N VAL A 168 -14.81 -5.76 15.36
CA VAL A 168 -13.82 -5.85 16.44
C VAL A 168 -12.55 -5.08 16.07
N ALA A 169 -12.08 -5.21 14.84
CA ALA A 169 -10.92 -4.54 14.29
C ALA A 169 -11.08 -3.01 14.36
N ALA A 170 -12.28 -2.49 14.08
CA ALA A 170 -12.61 -1.07 14.23
C ALA A 170 -12.36 -0.49 15.64
N ARG A 171 -12.26 -1.34 16.67
CA ARG A 171 -11.99 -0.94 18.07
C ARG A 171 -10.58 -1.33 18.54
N ARG A 172 -9.83 -2.09 17.73
CA ARG A 172 -8.54 -2.69 18.06
C ARG A 172 -7.66 -2.71 16.81
N SER A 173 -6.94 -3.80 16.58
CA SER A 173 -6.24 -4.12 15.33
C SER A 173 -6.85 -5.39 14.72
N LEU A 174 -6.68 -5.58 13.42
CA LEU A 174 -7.09 -6.79 12.72
C LEU A 174 -6.37 -8.02 13.30
N ALA A 175 -5.07 -7.91 13.56
CA ALA A 175 -4.31 -8.97 14.23
C ALA A 175 -4.93 -9.37 15.58
N GLY A 176 -5.31 -8.38 16.40
CA GLY A 176 -5.96 -8.62 17.69
C GLY A 176 -7.36 -9.23 17.56
N ALA A 177 -8.11 -8.81 16.55
CA ALA A 177 -9.44 -9.37 16.25
C ALA A 177 -9.34 -10.85 15.81
N LEU A 178 -8.37 -11.19 14.97
CA LEU A 178 -8.08 -12.57 14.54
C LEU A 178 -7.67 -13.46 15.72
N ASP A 179 -6.85 -12.95 16.63
CA ASP A 179 -6.44 -13.69 17.84
C ASP A 179 -7.61 -13.99 18.77
N GLU A 180 -8.56 -13.05 18.91
CA GLU A 180 -9.77 -13.24 19.70
C GLU A 180 -10.71 -14.26 19.05
N ALA A 181 -10.94 -14.16 17.74
CA ALA A 181 -11.78 -15.10 17.00
C ALA A 181 -11.28 -16.55 17.15
N ARG A 182 -9.96 -16.76 17.09
CA ARG A 182 -9.34 -18.08 17.28
C ARG A 182 -9.47 -18.59 18.72
N ARG A 183 -9.31 -17.72 19.72
CA ARG A 183 -9.46 -18.10 21.14
C ARG A 183 -10.90 -18.45 21.51
N ALA A 184 -11.88 -17.74 20.98
CA ALA A 184 -13.29 -18.00 21.28
C ALA A 184 -13.74 -19.41 20.85
N VAL A 185 -13.20 -19.92 19.73
CA VAL A 185 -13.48 -21.28 19.26
C VAL A 185 -12.84 -22.34 20.17
N ALA A 186 -11.62 -22.11 20.66
CA ALA A 186 -10.94 -23.05 21.55
C ALA A 186 -11.69 -23.26 22.89
N VAL A 187 -12.39 -22.23 23.38
CA VAL A 187 -13.19 -22.30 24.61
C VAL A 187 -14.55 -22.98 24.38
N ALA A 188 -15.12 -22.87 23.17
CA ALA A 188 -16.42 -23.48 22.86
C ALA A 188 -16.36 -25.01 22.65
N VAL A 189 -15.15 -25.58 22.50
CA VAL A 189 -14.91 -27.01 22.25
C VAL A 189 -14.37 -27.73 23.51
N ALA A 190 -14.23 -27.03 24.64
CA ALA A 190 -13.81 -27.58 25.94
C ALA A 190 -15.01 -27.84 26.86
#